data_AF-A0A6A3PPQ8-F1
#
_entry.id   AF-A0A6A3PPQ8-F1
#
_cell.length_a   1.000
_cell.length_b   1.000
_cell.length_c   1.000
_cell.angle_alpha   90.00
_cell.angle_beta   90.00
_cell.angle_gamma   90.00
#
_symmetry.space_group_name_H-M   'P 1'
#
loop_
_entity.id
_entity.type
_entity.pdbx_description
1 polymer ?
#
loop_
_entity_poly.entity_id
_entity_poly.type
_entity_poly.pdbx_seq_one_letter_code
_entity_poly.pdbx_strand_id
1 'polypeptide(L)'
;RLSYTTGITLGQGGANQALTLDGSRNVTNINSLTASSITAGSLSGLTSLSVSGTLTATTVKATSDIQVNGTSYSLTQLDRVNVTTIGTAQASKALVLDANRSASNIYNLTIDPNGTVIVCSTLKFWNAAGTASNTLAHMYYVGVQEGRATASQAVVLNSTKDYSGIRNLSCSGTLTISTSIATPSITCDTITKAGTITLSPTTLNLNPTTDRGDDIDSYGC
;
A
#
# COMPACT_ATOMS: atom_id res chain seq x y z
N ARG A 1 10.25 -83.07 19.94
CA ARG A 1 10.29 -81.84 20.79
C ARG A 1 10.68 -80.69 19.85
N LEU A 2 9.85 -79.67 19.71
CA LEU A 2 10.06 -78.59 18.74
C LEU A 2 11.23 -77.70 19.18
N SER A 3 12.32 -77.66 18.39
CA SER A 3 13.58 -76.98 18.74
C SER A 3 13.44 -75.47 18.97
N TYR A 4 12.33 -74.85 18.56
CA TYR A 4 12.10 -73.41 18.70
C TYR A 4 11.63 -72.97 20.10
N THR A 5 11.33 -73.91 21.02
CA THR A 5 10.86 -73.60 22.39
C THR A 5 11.94 -73.75 23.46
N THR A 6 13.18 -74.06 23.09
CA THR A 6 14.31 -74.18 24.01
C THR A 6 15.21 -72.96 23.92
N GLY A 7 15.66 -72.42 25.06
CA GLY A 7 16.53 -71.23 25.09
C GLY A 7 15.80 -69.89 24.95
N ILE A 8 14.47 -69.88 25.07
CA ILE A 8 13.66 -68.66 25.00
C ILE A 8 13.90 -67.76 26.22
N THR A 9 14.10 -66.46 25.96
CA THR A 9 14.04 -65.40 26.98
C THR A 9 12.74 -64.63 26.78
N LEU A 10 11.91 -64.55 27.83
CA LEU A 10 10.62 -63.86 27.75
C LEU A 10 10.78 -62.40 27.32
N GLY A 11 9.94 -61.96 26.38
CA GLY A 11 9.92 -60.59 25.88
C GLY A 11 11.09 -60.20 24.97
N GLN A 12 11.94 -61.13 24.53
CA GLN A 12 13.04 -60.85 23.60
C GLN A 12 12.90 -61.72 22.34
N GLY A 13 12.94 -61.10 21.15
CA GLY A 13 12.98 -61.82 19.88
C GLY A 13 14.32 -62.57 19.73
N GLY A 14 14.30 -63.90 19.81
CA GLY A 14 15.45 -64.76 19.53
C GLY A 14 15.46 -65.26 18.09
N ALA A 15 16.64 -65.33 17.46
CA ALA A 15 16.76 -65.89 16.10
C ALA A 15 16.26 -67.35 16.09
N ASN A 16 15.35 -67.65 15.16
CA ASN A 16 14.79 -68.99 14.90
C ASN A 16 14.08 -69.62 16.13
N GLN A 17 13.61 -68.79 17.06
CA GLN A 17 12.89 -69.20 18.26
C GLN A 17 11.45 -68.71 18.25
N ALA A 18 10.62 -69.28 19.12
CA ALA A 18 9.29 -68.74 19.38
C ALA A 18 9.38 -67.33 19.99
N LEU A 19 8.49 -66.44 19.54
CA LEU A 19 8.28 -65.16 20.17
C LEU A 19 7.35 -65.30 21.39
N THR A 20 7.76 -64.77 22.54
CA THR A 20 6.99 -64.78 23.78
C THR A 20 6.97 -63.41 24.42
N LEU A 21 5.93 -63.15 25.21
CA LEU A 21 5.74 -61.91 25.95
C LEU A 21 6.45 -61.97 27.31
N ASP A 22 6.95 -60.83 27.82
CA ASP A 22 7.35 -60.71 29.23
C ASP A 22 6.16 -60.50 30.19
N GLY A 23 6.43 -60.34 31.49
CA GLY A 23 5.40 -60.10 32.51
C GLY A 23 4.61 -58.80 32.32
N SER A 24 5.13 -57.85 31.54
CA SER A 24 4.45 -56.60 31.17
C SER A 24 3.78 -56.67 29.79
N ARG A 25 3.89 -57.82 29.10
CA ARG A 25 3.47 -58.03 27.71
C ARG A 25 4.29 -57.27 26.68
N ASN A 26 5.55 -56.96 27.00
CA ASN A 26 6.48 -56.35 26.07
C ASN A 26 7.20 -57.40 25.22
N VAL A 27 7.70 -56.93 24.09
CA VAL A 27 8.62 -57.61 23.20
C VAL A 27 9.68 -56.61 22.74
N THR A 28 10.94 -57.03 22.72
CA THR A 28 12.09 -56.29 22.19
C THR A 28 12.83 -57.12 21.14
N ASN A 29 13.84 -56.53 20.50
CA ASN A 29 14.73 -57.20 19.54
C ASN A 29 14.02 -57.78 18.29
N ILE A 30 12.96 -57.10 17.83
CA ILE A 30 12.33 -57.38 16.54
C ILE A 30 12.98 -56.49 15.48
N ASN A 31 13.69 -57.10 14.54
CA ASN A 31 14.36 -56.37 13.45
C ASN A 31 13.36 -55.82 12.41
N SER A 32 12.30 -56.57 12.10
CA SER A 32 11.26 -56.16 11.16
C SER A 32 9.94 -56.87 11.49
N LEU A 33 8.83 -56.13 11.45
CA LEU A 33 7.47 -56.65 11.62
C LEU A 33 6.68 -56.37 10.35
N THR A 34 6.27 -57.42 9.65
CA THR A 34 5.31 -57.31 8.53
C THR A 34 3.93 -57.69 9.05
N ALA A 35 2.96 -56.78 8.94
CA ALA A 35 1.58 -57.00 9.35
C ALA A 35 0.64 -56.32 8.35
N SER A 36 -0.57 -56.86 8.18
CA SER A 36 -1.60 -56.21 7.34
C SER A 36 -2.09 -54.89 7.95
N SER A 37 -2.03 -54.77 9.28
CA SER A 37 -2.34 -53.56 10.04
C SER A 37 -1.62 -53.58 11.37
N ILE A 38 -1.21 -52.40 11.85
CA ILE A 38 -0.70 -52.21 13.22
C ILE A 38 -1.61 -51.19 13.89
N THR A 39 -2.23 -51.57 15.00
CA THR A 39 -2.96 -50.66 15.88
C THR A 39 -2.13 -50.46 17.13
N ALA A 40 -1.64 -49.25 17.34
CA ALA A 40 -0.81 -48.92 18.48
C ALA A 40 -1.34 -47.66 19.15
N GLY A 41 -1.26 -47.62 20.49
CA GLY A 41 -1.63 -46.41 21.25
C GLY A 41 -0.65 -45.25 21.04
N SER A 42 0.63 -45.57 20.79
CA SER A 42 1.69 -44.58 20.51
C SER A 42 2.84 -45.24 19.75
N LEU A 43 3.43 -44.51 18.79
CA LEU A 43 4.71 -44.86 18.13
C LEU A 43 5.72 -43.75 18.45
N SER A 44 6.37 -43.84 19.62
CA SER A 44 7.42 -42.90 20.03
C SER A 44 8.81 -43.41 19.68
N GLY A 45 9.78 -42.50 19.55
CA GLY A 45 11.19 -42.84 19.30
C GLY A 45 11.56 -43.18 17.85
N LEU A 46 10.64 -43.02 16.90
CA LEU A 46 10.93 -43.17 15.48
C LEU A 46 11.79 -42.00 14.95
N THR A 47 12.81 -42.31 14.14
CA THR A 47 13.57 -41.30 13.38
C THR A 47 12.92 -40.98 12.03
N SER A 48 12.12 -41.91 11.50
CA SER A 48 11.36 -41.74 10.26
C SER A 48 10.10 -42.59 10.28
N LEU A 49 9.07 -42.12 9.57
CA LEU A 49 7.85 -42.85 9.30
C LEU A 49 7.57 -42.72 7.80
N SER A 50 7.70 -43.82 7.07
CA SER A 50 7.36 -43.87 5.65
C SER A 50 5.96 -44.46 5.50
N VAL A 51 5.08 -43.76 4.77
CA VAL A 51 3.71 -44.19 4.49
C VAL A 51 3.53 -44.17 2.98
N SER A 52 3.12 -45.29 2.39
CA SER A 52 2.88 -45.40 0.94
C SER A 52 1.57 -44.75 0.48
N GLY A 53 0.72 -44.34 1.42
CA GLY A 53 -0.55 -43.67 1.19
C GLY A 53 -0.72 -42.43 2.07
N THR A 54 -1.95 -42.18 2.50
CA THR A 54 -2.29 -40.99 3.30
C THR A 54 -1.94 -41.15 4.77
N LEU A 55 -1.15 -40.23 5.32
CA LEU A 55 -1.03 -40.04 6.76
C LEU A 55 -2.11 -39.06 7.23
N THR A 56 -3.05 -39.54 8.04
CA THR A 56 -4.07 -38.69 8.68
C THR A 56 -3.65 -38.38 10.10
N ALA A 57 -3.51 -37.10 10.43
CA ALA A 57 -3.15 -36.63 11.76
C ALA A 57 -4.03 -35.45 12.18
N THR A 58 -4.55 -35.46 13.40
CA THR A 58 -5.31 -34.32 13.96
C THR A 58 -4.40 -33.10 14.18
N THR A 59 -3.15 -33.35 14.58
CA THR A 59 -2.15 -32.30 14.83
C THR A 59 -0.80 -32.77 14.31
N VAL A 60 -0.09 -31.86 13.63
CA VAL A 60 1.31 -32.05 13.23
C VAL A 60 2.13 -31.01 13.98
N LYS A 61 2.94 -31.44 14.95
CA LYS A 61 3.86 -30.56 15.68
C LYS A 61 5.26 -30.72 15.13
N ALA A 62 5.69 -29.78 14.31
CA ALA A 62 7.05 -29.70 13.80
C ALA A 62 7.89 -28.75 14.68
N THR A 63 9.13 -29.15 14.99
CA THR A 63 10.14 -28.31 15.68
C THR A 63 11.18 -27.75 14.71
N SER A 64 11.04 -28.06 13.43
CA SER A 64 11.93 -27.68 12.33
C SER A 64 11.08 -27.49 11.07
N ASP A 65 11.71 -27.06 9.98
CA ASP A 65 11.03 -26.85 8.71
C ASP A 65 10.26 -28.10 8.23
N ILE A 66 9.13 -27.87 7.57
CA ILE A 66 8.33 -28.92 6.95
C ILE A 66 8.77 -29.05 5.51
N GLN A 67 9.15 -30.25 5.08
CA GLN A 67 9.46 -30.52 3.68
C GLN A 67 8.22 -31.05 2.96
N VAL A 68 7.79 -30.36 1.89
CA VAL A 68 6.69 -30.79 1.02
C VAL A 68 7.21 -30.90 -0.40
N ASN A 69 7.18 -32.11 -0.96
CA ASN A 69 7.68 -32.40 -2.32
C ASN A 69 9.11 -31.88 -2.57
N GLY A 70 10.01 -32.09 -1.60
CA GLY A 70 11.41 -31.63 -1.65
C GLY A 70 11.62 -30.13 -1.40
N THR A 71 10.55 -29.35 -1.23
CA THR A 71 10.64 -27.92 -0.88
C THR A 71 10.58 -27.74 0.63
N SER A 72 11.53 -27.00 1.22
CA SER A 72 11.52 -26.65 2.64
C SER A 72 10.62 -25.44 2.90
N TYR A 73 9.64 -25.59 3.79
CA TYR A 73 8.79 -24.51 4.28
C TYR A 73 9.21 -24.17 5.69
N SER A 74 9.78 -22.97 5.86
CA SER A 74 10.18 -22.52 7.18
C SER A 74 8.98 -22.17 8.03
N LEU A 75 8.94 -22.66 9.26
CA LEU A 75 7.89 -22.35 10.23
C LEU A 75 7.78 -20.83 10.49
N THR A 76 8.90 -20.11 10.40
CA THR A 76 8.90 -18.63 10.51
C THR A 76 8.19 -17.96 9.33
N GLN A 77 8.32 -18.52 8.13
CA GLN A 77 7.64 -17.99 6.95
C GLN A 77 6.14 -18.31 6.98
N LEU A 78 5.78 -19.51 7.45
CA LEU A 78 4.39 -19.88 7.68
C LEU A 78 3.73 -18.97 8.73
N ASP A 79 4.47 -18.61 9.78
CA ASP A 79 4.00 -17.66 10.78
C ASP A 79 3.70 -16.29 10.16
N ARG A 80 4.51 -15.79 9.21
CA ARG A 80 4.22 -14.51 8.53
C ARG A 80 2.89 -14.48 7.78
N VAL A 81 2.39 -15.61 7.29
CA VAL A 81 1.08 -15.68 6.60
C VAL A 81 -0.07 -16.11 7.52
N ASN A 82 0.23 -16.50 8.76
CA ASN A 82 -0.77 -16.82 9.77
C ASN A 82 -1.37 -15.53 10.37
N VAL A 83 -2.37 -14.98 9.69
CA VAL A 83 -3.11 -13.78 10.10
C VAL A 83 -4.39 -14.16 10.86
N THR A 84 -4.65 -13.52 12.00
CA THR A 84 -5.86 -13.77 12.81
C THR A 84 -7.12 -13.06 12.30
N THR A 85 -6.96 -11.85 11.76
CA THR A 85 -8.06 -11.06 11.19
C THR A 85 -7.75 -10.68 9.75
N ILE A 86 -8.53 -11.23 8.81
CA ILE A 86 -8.45 -10.90 7.38
C ILE A 86 -8.90 -9.44 7.18
N GLY A 87 -8.19 -8.68 6.33
CA GLY A 87 -8.49 -7.27 6.09
C GLY A 87 -7.91 -6.31 7.13
N THR A 88 -7.13 -6.80 8.10
CA THR A 88 -6.42 -5.97 9.08
C THR A 88 -4.94 -6.31 9.04
N ALA A 89 -4.11 -5.32 8.70
CA ALA A 89 -2.66 -5.49 8.72
C ALA A 89 -2.19 -5.75 10.16
N GLN A 90 -1.39 -6.80 10.32
CA GLN A 90 -0.77 -7.20 11.59
C GLN A 90 0.74 -7.00 11.49
N ALA A 91 1.37 -6.55 12.58
CA ALA A 91 2.80 -6.29 12.61
C ALA A 91 3.61 -7.54 12.23
N SER A 92 4.60 -7.38 11.36
CA SER A 92 5.49 -8.47 10.89
C SER A 92 4.78 -9.64 10.18
N LYS A 93 3.54 -9.45 9.75
CA LYS A 93 2.77 -10.42 8.95
C LYS A 93 2.58 -9.93 7.52
N ALA A 94 2.17 -10.85 6.64
CA ALA A 94 1.72 -10.53 5.30
C ALA A 94 0.42 -9.72 5.33
N LEU A 95 0.23 -8.85 4.34
CA LEU A 95 -1.04 -8.17 4.10
C LEU A 95 -1.99 -9.12 3.37
N VAL A 96 -3.10 -9.47 4.01
CA VAL A 96 -4.14 -10.31 3.42
C VAL A 96 -5.43 -9.51 3.32
N LEU A 97 -5.93 -9.35 2.10
CA LEU A 97 -7.15 -8.60 1.82
C LEU A 97 -8.39 -9.38 2.27
N ASP A 98 -9.45 -8.67 2.65
CA ASP A 98 -10.76 -9.27 2.91
C ASP A 98 -11.53 -9.63 1.64
N ALA A 99 -12.75 -10.16 1.81
CA ALA A 99 -13.64 -10.53 0.71
C ALA A 99 -13.99 -9.35 -0.22
N ASN A 100 -13.90 -8.11 0.27
CA ASN A 100 -14.09 -6.89 -0.50
C ASN A 100 -12.78 -6.37 -1.11
N ARG A 101 -11.68 -7.14 -1.03
CA ARG A 101 -10.33 -6.75 -1.45
C ARG A 101 -9.81 -5.53 -0.68
N SER A 102 -10.25 -5.36 0.57
CA SER A 102 -9.89 -4.24 1.44
C SER A 102 -8.89 -4.65 2.51
N ALA A 103 -8.10 -3.68 2.98
CA ALA A 103 -7.28 -3.81 4.17
C ALA A 103 -7.23 -2.51 4.98
N SER A 104 -7.03 -2.64 6.28
CA SER A 104 -6.97 -1.55 7.27
C SER A 104 -5.74 -1.69 8.17
N ASN A 105 -5.51 -0.72 9.06
CA ASN A 105 -4.42 -0.72 10.05
C ASN A 105 -2.99 -0.69 9.45
N ILE A 106 -2.83 -0.14 8.24
CA ILE A 106 -1.51 0.10 7.63
C ILE A 106 -1.00 1.45 8.16
N TYR A 107 0.10 1.44 8.93
CA TYR A 107 0.66 2.65 9.52
C TYR A 107 1.25 3.60 8.47
N ASN A 108 2.12 3.08 7.60
CA ASN A 108 2.73 3.80 6.48
C ASN A 108 2.65 2.94 5.22
N LEU A 109 2.31 3.56 4.10
CA LEU A 109 2.34 2.94 2.77
C LEU A 109 3.21 3.78 1.84
N THR A 110 4.40 3.27 1.51
CA THR A 110 5.25 3.84 0.46
C THR A 110 5.03 3.05 -0.81
N ILE A 111 4.79 3.77 -1.90
CA ILE A 111 4.58 3.21 -3.22
C ILE A 111 5.78 3.57 -4.09
N ASP A 112 6.36 2.60 -4.80
CA ASP A 112 7.56 2.81 -5.63
C ASP A 112 7.33 3.91 -6.68
N PRO A 113 8.17 4.96 -6.72
CA PRO A 113 7.99 6.09 -7.63
C PRO A 113 8.26 5.75 -9.11
N ASN A 114 8.86 4.60 -9.43
CA ASN A 114 9.28 4.27 -10.80
C ASN A 114 8.18 3.65 -11.68
N GLY A 115 6.93 3.54 -11.20
CA GLY A 115 5.79 3.00 -11.95
C GLY A 115 4.59 3.96 -12.05
N THR A 116 3.59 3.61 -12.87
CA THR A 116 2.28 4.28 -12.89
C THR A 116 1.39 3.67 -11.79
N VAL A 117 1.58 4.05 -10.53
CA VAL A 117 1.19 3.13 -9.44
C VAL A 117 -0.21 3.33 -8.84
N ILE A 118 -0.76 4.55 -8.79
CA ILE A 118 -2.16 4.77 -8.37
C ILE A 118 -2.99 5.22 -9.57
N VAL A 119 -3.54 4.25 -10.31
CA VAL A 119 -4.54 4.51 -11.36
C VAL A 119 -5.93 4.29 -10.79
N CYS A 120 -6.40 5.25 -9.98
CA CYS A 120 -7.76 5.26 -9.47
C CYS A 120 -8.38 6.62 -9.79
N SER A 121 -9.39 6.64 -10.66
CA SER A 121 -10.17 7.85 -10.97
C SER A 121 -10.89 8.42 -9.74
N THR A 122 -10.95 7.67 -8.64
CA THR A 122 -11.66 8.02 -7.41
C THR A 122 -10.79 7.85 -6.17
N LEU A 123 -9.48 8.15 -6.23
CA LEU A 123 -8.65 8.12 -5.02
C LEU A 123 -9.26 9.06 -3.96
N LYS A 124 -9.74 8.49 -2.86
CA LYS A 124 -10.34 9.22 -1.74
C LYS A 124 -9.35 9.27 -0.58
N PHE A 125 -8.94 10.47 -0.17
CA PHE A 125 -8.23 10.65 1.08
C PHE A 125 -9.26 10.74 2.22
N TRP A 126 -9.38 9.68 3.03
CA TRP A 126 -10.29 9.69 4.20
C TRP A 126 -9.75 10.63 5.30
N ASN A 127 -10.65 11.35 5.98
CA ASN A 127 -10.39 11.84 7.34
C ASN A 127 -11.02 10.90 8.37
N ALA A 128 -10.54 10.96 9.62
CA ALA A 128 -10.82 10.02 10.71
C ALA A 128 -12.29 9.88 11.16
N ALA A 129 -13.28 10.44 10.45
CA ALA A 129 -14.68 10.49 10.88
C ALA A 129 -15.65 9.61 10.07
N GLY A 130 -15.17 8.58 9.35
CA GLY A 130 -16.03 7.53 8.78
C GLY A 130 -17.01 7.96 7.67
N THR A 131 -16.99 9.23 7.26
CA THR A 131 -17.65 9.72 6.06
C THR A 131 -16.59 9.93 5.00
N ALA A 132 -16.83 9.50 3.76
CA ALA A 132 -16.01 9.93 2.62
C ALA A 132 -16.13 11.46 2.52
N SER A 133 -15.26 12.16 3.23
CA SER A 133 -15.27 13.60 3.31
C SER A 133 -14.65 14.12 2.03
N ASN A 134 -15.50 14.49 1.07
CA ASN A 134 -15.14 15.34 -0.07
C ASN A 134 -14.69 16.76 0.40
N THR A 135 -14.59 16.98 1.71
CA THR A 135 -14.36 18.24 2.40
C THR A 135 -12.89 18.50 2.75
N LEU A 136 -11.94 17.68 2.25
CA LEU A 136 -10.52 18.03 2.29
C LEU A 136 -10.15 18.82 1.04
N ALA A 137 -9.52 19.99 1.25
CA ALA A 137 -8.92 20.84 0.22
C ALA A 137 -7.94 20.09 -0.72
N HIS A 138 -7.52 18.87 -0.37
CA HIS A 138 -6.63 18.07 -1.20
C HIS A 138 -7.28 17.54 -2.48
N MET A 139 -8.62 17.45 -2.55
CA MET A 139 -9.28 17.08 -3.80
C MET A 139 -9.19 18.19 -4.87
N TYR A 140 -8.89 19.43 -4.46
CA TYR A 140 -8.54 20.51 -5.40
C TYR A 140 -7.21 20.26 -6.13
N TYR A 141 -6.31 19.42 -5.60
CA TYR A 141 -5.02 19.11 -6.22
C TYR A 141 -5.04 17.82 -7.05
N VAL A 142 -6.12 17.03 -6.98
CA VAL A 142 -6.27 15.82 -7.79
C VAL A 142 -6.83 16.21 -9.16
N GLY A 143 -6.10 15.87 -10.23
CA GLY A 143 -6.53 16.15 -11.60
C GLY A 143 -6.40 17.61 -12.05
N VAL A 144 -5.55 18.40 -11.39
CA VAL A 144 -5.22 19.76 -11.84
C VAL A 144 -4.43 19.69 -13.15
N GLN A 145 -4.76 20.57 -14.09
CA GLN A 145 -3.92 20.84 -15.26
C GLN A 145 -3.08 22.07 -14.96
N GLU A 146 -1.75 21.92 -14.89
CA GLU A 146 -0.84 23.04 -14.69
C GLU A 146 -1.05 24.14 -15.73
N GLY A 147 -0.98 25.40 -15.29
CA GLY A 147 -1.17 26.58 -16.16
C GLY A 147 -2.62 26.92 -16.50
N ARG A 148 -3.61 26.22 -15.93
CA ARG A 148 -5.05 26.45 -16.15
C ARG A 148 -5.84 26.48 -14.85
N ALA A 149 -6.79 27.41 -14.77
CA ALA A 149 -7.79 27.46 -13.70
C ALA A 149 -9.00 26.60 -14.09
N THR A 150 -8.99 25.33 -13.70
CA THR A 150 -10.15 24.46 -13.84
C THR A 150 -11.19 24.77 -12.75
N ALA A 151 -12.48 24.64 -13.07
CA ALA A 151 -13.56 24.93 -12.14
C ALA A 151 -13.46 24.07 -10.86
N SER A 152 -13.56 24.72 -9.70
CA SER A 152 -13.54 24.06 -8.38
C SER A 152 -12.29 23.21 -8.12
N GLN A 153 -11.14 23.63 -8.65
CA GLN A 153 -9.82 23.03 -8.41
C GLN A 153 -8.78 24.10 -8.02
N ALA A 154 -7.62 23.67 -7.55
CA ALA A 154 -6.52 24.55 -7.21
C ALA A 154 -5.90 25.16 -8.48
N VAL A 155 -5.38 26.38 -8.37
CA VAL A 155 -4.57 27.00 -9.42
C VAL A 155 -3.11 26.62 -9.17
N VAL A 156 -2.50 25.91 -10.11
CA VAL A 156 -1.09 25.52 -10.08
C VAL A 156 -0.40 26.13 -11.30
N LEU A 157 0.72 26.79 -11.07
CA LEU A 157 1.53 27.37 -12.12
C LEU A 157 2.17 26.27 -12.97
N ASN A 158 2.36 26.52 -14.27
CA ASN A 158 3.14 25.61 -15.11
C ASN A 158 4.66 25.83 -14.91
N SER A 159 5.47 25.09 -15.68
CA SER A 159 6.93 25.19 -15.65
C SER A 159 7.49 26.58 -15.96
N THR A 160 6.74 27.43 -16.67
CA THR A 160 7.11 28.83 -16.96
C THR A 160 6.58 29.81 -15.91
N LYS A 161 5.93 29.31 -14.85
CA LYS A 161 5.24 30.09 -13.82
C LYS A 161 4.03 30.89 -14.33
N ASP A 162 3.45 30.46 -15.44
CA ASP A 162 2.25 31.05 -16.02
C ASP A 162 0.97 30.34 -15.53
N TYR A 163 -0.16 31.05 -15.60
CA TYR A 163 -1.50 30.50 -15.44
C TYR A 163 -2.52 31.25 -16.30
N SER A 164 -3.66 30.62 -16.60
CA SER A 164 -4.74 31.20 -17.41
C SER A 164 -6.12 30.75 -16.92
N GLY A 165 -7.18 31.47 -17.28
CA GLY A 165 -8.57 31.03 -17.05
C GLY A 165 -9.24 31.53 -15.76
N ILE A 166 -8.59 32.38 -14.96
CA ILE A 166 -9.27 33.07 -13.85
C ILE A 166 -10.21 34.12 -14.45
N ARG A 167 -11.51 33.99 -14.18
CA ARG A 167 -12.53 34.93 -14.68
C ARG A 167 -12.43 36.30 -14.00
N ASN A 168 -12.38 36.29 -12.67
CA ASN A 168 -12.34 37.50 -11.84
C ASN A 168 -11.23 37.30 -10.80
N LEU A 169 -10.25 38.21 -10.77
CA LEU A 169 -9.22 38.26 -9.74
C LEU A 169 -9.45 39.50 -8.88
N SER A 170 -9.92 39.30 -7.64
CA SER A 170 -10.07 40.37 -6.66
C SER A 170 -8.87 40.38 -5.73
N CYS A 171 -8.08 41.45 -5.74
CA CYS A 171 -6.97 41.67 -4.82
C CYS A 171 -7.29 42.86 -3.93
N SER A 172 -7.30 42.66 -2.60
CA SER A 172 -7.50 43.75 -1.64
C SER A 172 -6.21 44.53 -1.34
N GLY A 173 -5.06 43.96 -1.71
CA GLY A 173 -3.74 44.59 -1.59
C GLY A 173 -3.22 45.08 -2.94
N THR A 174 -1.89 45.13 -3.04
CA THR A 174 -1.21 45.55 -4.28
C THR A 174 -1.13 44.40 -5.28
N LEU A 175 -1.56 44.66 -6.52
CA LEU A 175 -1.23 43.82 -7.67
C LEU A 175 0.04 44.36 -8.34
N THR A 176 1.16 43.65 -8.17
CA THR A 176 2.46 44.01 -8.78
C THR A 176 2.63 43.31 -10.13
N ILE A 177 2.93 44.08 -11.17
CA ILE A 177 3.05 43.58 -12.55
C ILE A 177 4.37 44.08 -13.12
N SER A 178 5.19 43.15 -13.59
CA SER A 178 6.57 43.43 -14.03
C SER A 178 6.70 43.88 -15.47
N THR A 179 5.76 43.48 -16.36
CA THR A 179 5.83 43.79 -17.79
C THR A 179 4.65 44.66 -18.25
N SER A 180 3.44 44.12 -18.32
CA SER A 180 2.26 44.83 -18.83
C SER A 180 0.94 44.19 -18.41
N ILE A 181 -0.14 44.97 -18.43
CA ILE A 181 -1.52 44.47 -18.47
C ILE A 181 -2.01 44.61 -19.90
N ALA A 182 -2.38 43.49 -20.54
CA ALA A 182 -2.87 43.48 -21.91
C ALA A 182 -4.35 43.07 -21.97
N THR A 183 -5.17 43.91 -22.61
CA THR A 183 -6.57 43.68 -23.03
C THR A 183 -7.65 43.47 -21.95
N PRO A 184 -8.90 43.91 -22.21
CA PRO A 184 -9.29 44.92 -23.19
C PRO A 184 -9.03 46.36 -22.69
N SER A 185 -9.01 46.60 -21.37
CA SER A 185 -8.86 47.94 -20.80
C SER A 185 -8.45 47.87 -19.33
N ILE A 186 -7.71 48.88 -18.86
CA ILE A 186 -7.54 49.13 -17.42
C ILE A 186 -8.56 50.19 -17.01
N THR A 187 -9.43 49.86 -16.07
CA THR A 187 -10.30 50.84 -15.41
C THR A 187 -9.80 51.03 -13.99
N CYS A 188 -9.50 52.27 -13.64
CA CYS A 188 -9.03 52.64 -12.31
C CYS A 188 -9.58 54.01 -11.94
N ASP A 189 -9.77 54.24 -10.63
CA ASP A 189 -10.28 55.52 -10.13
C ASP A 189 -9.17 56.60 -10.12
N THR A 190 -7.98 56.24 -9.65
CA THR A 190 -6.82 57.14 -9.61
C THR A 190 -5.56 56.44 -10.13
N ILE A 191 -4.81 57.11 -11.00
CA ILE A 191 -3.45 56.72 -11.38
C ILE A 191 -2.48 57.68 -10.70
N THR A 192 -1.80 57.23 -9.65
CA THR A 192 -0.81 58.03 -8.93
C THR A 192 0.59 57.48 -9.18
N LYS A 193 1.47 58.30 -9.76
CA LYS A 193 2.90 58.04 -9.88
C LYS A 193 3.66 59.28 -9.40
N ALA A 194 4.74 59.09 -8.65
CA ALA A 194 5.60 60.19 -8.17
C ALA A 194 6.45 60.86 -9.29
N GLY A 195 6.11 60.65 -10.56
CA GLY A 195 6.87 61.11 -11.72
C GLY A 195 6.02 61.04 -12.99
N THR A 196 6.65 60.97 -14.15
CA THR A 196 5.94 61.00 -15.45
C THR A 196 5.11 59.74 -15.70
N ILE A 197 3.88 59.93 -16.16
CA ILE A 197 3.07 58.89 -16.79
C ILE A 197 3.25 59.07 -18.30
N THR A 198 3.89 58.10 -18.96
CA THR A 198 4.04 58.11 -20.42
C THR A 198 2.87 57.37 -21.06
N LEU A 199 2.06 58.08 -21.85
CA LEU A 199 0.96 57.52 -22.62
C LEU A 199 1.24 57.71 -24.12
N SER A 200 1.21 56.63 -24.89
CA SER A 200 1.36 56.66 -26.36
C SER A 200 0.17 56.03 -27.07
N PRO A 201 -1.09 56.47 -26.80
CA PRO A 201 -2.25 55.87 -27.42
C PRO A 201 -2.39 56.35 -28.88
N THR A 202 -3.02 55.54 -29.72
CA THR A 202 -3.51 56.00 -31.03
C THR A 202 -4.63 57.03 -30.91
N THR A 203 -5.33 57.04 -29.77
CA THR A 203 -6.36 58.04 -29.44
C THR A 203 -6.39 58.25 -27.93
N LEU A 204 -6.20 59.49 -27.50
CA LEU A 204 -6.37 59.91 -26.10
C LEU A 204 -7.69 60.67 -25.98
N ASN A 205 -8.67 60.08 -25.31
CA ASN A 205 -9.95 60.73 -25.06
C ASN A 205 -9.99 61.23 -23.60
N LEU A 206 -9.81 62.54 -23.41
CA LEU A 206 -9.90 63.19 -22.09
C LEU A 206 -11.25 63.85 -21.93
N ASN A 207 -11.88 63.70 -20.77
CA ASN A 207 -13.03 64.53 -20.41
C ASN A 207 -12.49 65.88 -19.87
N PRO A 208 -12.70 67.02 -20.55
CA PRO A 208 -11.96 68.27 -20.33
C PRO A 208 -12.35 69.03 -19.04
N THR A 209 -13.06 68.41 -18.10
CA THR A 209 -13.60 69.11 -16.93
C THR A 209 -12.54 69.61 -15.94
N THR A 210 -11.29 69.16 -16.06
CA THR A 210 -10.23 69.44 -15.07
C THR A 210 -8.79 69.28 -15.59
N ASP A 211 -8.54 69.46 -16.89
CA ASP A 211 -7.15 69.48 -17.38
C ASP A 211 -6.45 70.78 -16.95
N ARG A 212 -5.46 70.68 -16.06
CA ARG A 212 -4.63 71.79 -15.56
C ARG A 212 -3.17 71.50 -15.91
N GLY A 213 -2.86 71.49 -17.20
CA GLY A 213 -1.50 71.39 -17.69
C GLY A 213 -0.89 72.76 -17.96
N ASP A 214 0.22 73.08 -17.31
CA ASP A 214 1.03 74.27 -17.63
C ASP A 214 1.87 74.08 -18.92
N ASP A 215 1.92 72.88 -19.52
CA ASP A 215 2.84 72.52 -20.63
C ASP A 215 2.18 71.66 -21.73
N ILE A 216 1.12 72.12 -22.41
CA ILE A 216 0.73 71.53 -23.70
C ILE A 216 1.46 72.26 -24.83
N ASP A 217 2.72 71.91 -25.03
CA ASP A 217 3.47 72.36 -26.20
C ASP A 217 3.04 71.57 -27.44
N SER A 218 2.10 72.12 -28.21
CA SER A 218 1.78 71.65 -29.56
C SER A 218 2.89 72.11 -30.51
N TYR A 219 3.97 71.33 -30.64
CA TYR A 219 4.90 71.52 -31.75
C TYR A 219 4.25 70.97 -33.04
N GLY A 220 3.37 71.77 -33.63
CA GLY A 220 2.93 71.62 -35.01
C GLY A 220 4.07 72.00 -35.96
N CYS A 221 4.25 71.19 -37.00
CA CYS A 221 5.00 71.58 -38.20
C CYS A 221 4.10 72.45 -39.10
#